data_AF-A0A8S8YWN1-F1
#
_entry.id   AF-A0A8S8YWN1-F1
#
_cell.length_a   1.000
_cell.length_b   1.000
_cell.length_c   1.000
_cell.angle_alpha   90.00
_cell.angle_beta   90.00
_cell.angle_gamma   90.00
#
_symmetry.space_group_name_H-M   'P 1'
#
loop_
_entity.id
_entity.type
_entity.pdbx_description
1 polymer ?
#
loop_
_entity_poly.entity_id
_entity_poly.type
_entity_poly.pdbx_seq_one_letter_code
_entity_poly.pdbx_strand_id
1 'polypeptide(L)'
;MIGTDFHPGIKGIGPKTGLKLIREHGNIEAISEVKGFEVPGRIDEIRSLFLEHPTTGEPLPKSVHAVEEDLREFLQKERGFSDRRVQRALDRLTGVARLRSSSQPTLFDF
;
A
#
# COMPACT_ATOMS: atom_id res chain seq x y z
N MET A 1 0.41 -19.93 6.49
CA MET A 1 1.03 -20.38 7.75
C MET A 1 0.81 -19.45 8.93
N ILE A 2 1.45 -18.26 8.99
CA ILE A 2 1.34 -17.36 10.14
C ILE A 2 0.04 -16.55 10.12
N GLY A 3 -0.46 -16.27 8.91
CA GLY A 3 -1.61 -15.41 8.65
C GLY A 3 -1.23 -14.38 7.60
N THR A 4 -2.15 -14.09 6.69
CA THR A 4 -2.08 -13.05 5.65
C THR A 4 -3.49 -12.50 5.47
N ASP A 5 -3.65 -11.40 4.72
CA ASP A 5 -4.98 -10.89 4.38
C ASP A 5 -5.83 -11.89 3.57
N PHE A 6 -5.21 -12.91 2.97
CA PHE A 6 -5.85 -13.93 2.15
C PHE A 6 -6.06 -15.28 2.86
N HIS A 7 -5.53 -15.45 4.07
CA HIS A 7 -5.71 -16.67 4.86
C HIS A 7 -5.41 -16.40 6.35
N PRO A 8 -6.30 -16.78 7.29
CA PRO A 8 -6.19 -16.42 8.72
C PRO A 8 -4.95 -16.98 9.42
N GLY A 9 -4.32 -18.00 8.84
CA GLY A 9 -3.14 -18.67 9.39
C GLY A 9 -3.51 -20.01 10.02
N ILE A 10 -2.50 -20.73 10.49
CA ILE A 10 -2.66 -22.02 11.14
C ILE A 10 -2.55 -21.78 12.63
N LYS A 11 -3.62 -22.11 13.37
CA LYS A 11 -3.66 -21.95 14.82
C LYS A 11 -2.47 -22.67 15.47
N GLY A 12 -1.75 -21.96 16.34
CA GLY A 12 -0.55 -22.49 17.03
C GLY A 12 0.76 -22.33 16.25
N ILE A 13 0.73 -21.83 15.00
CA ILE A 13 1.94 -21.50 14.23
C ILE A 13 2.10 -19.97 14.16
N GLY A 14 2.84 -19.40 15.11
CA GLY A 14 3.23 -17.99 15.09
C GLY A 14 4.50 -17.72 14.27
N PRO A 15 4.98 -16.46 14.21
CA PRO A 15 6.11 -16.06 13.36
C PRO A 15 7.40 -16.86 13.57
N LYS A 16 7.81 -17.08 14.83
CA LYS A 16 9.02 -17.83 15.16
C LYS A 16 8.90 -19.29 14.74
N THR A 17 7.79 -19.93 15.07
CA THR A 17 7.52 -21.33 14.74
C THR A 17 7.41 -21.52 13.23
N GLY A 18 6.69 -20.63 12.54
CA GLY A 18 6.57 -20.66 11.09
C GLY A 18 7.92 -20.56 10.39
N LEU A 19 8.77 -19.61 10.79
CA LEU A 19 10.11 -19.47 10.21
C LEU A 19 10.97 -20.74 10.41
N LYS A 20 10.93 -21.33 11.61
CA LYS A 20 11.63 -22.59 11.89
C LYS A 20 11.16 -23.70 10.95
N LEU A 21 9.84 -23.90 10.84
CA LEU A 21 9.26 -24.98 10.04
C LEU A 21 9.56 -24.83 8.54
N ILE A 22 9.52 -23.61 7.99
CA ILE A 22 9.86 -23.39 6.57
C ILE A 22 11.33 -23.67 6.30
N ARG A 23 12.24 -23.33 7.23
CA ARG A 23 13.66 -23.66 7.06
C ARG A 23 13.92 -25.17 7.11
N GLU A 24 13.16 -25.90 7.92
CA GLU A 24 13.32 -27.35 8.10
C GLU A 24 12.65 -28.17 6.99
N HIS A 25 11.50 -27.72 6.47
CA HIS A 25 10.64 -28.53 5.59
C HIS A 25 10.34 -27.88 4.23
N GLY A 26 10.76 -26.64 3.99
CA GLY A 26 10.70 -25.98 2.69
C GLY A 26 9.36 -25.32 2.35
N ASN A 27 8.24 -26.05 2.39
CA ASN A 27 6.93 -25.54 1.97
C ASN A 27 5.79 -25.96 2.93
N ILE A 28 4.61 -25.38 2.73
CA ILE A 28 3.47 -25.59 3.64
C ILE A 28 2.88 -26.99 3.53
N GLU A 29 2.95 -27.62 2.36
CA GLU A 29 2.51 -28.98 2.10
C GLU A 29 3.30 -29.98 2.94
N ALA A 30 4.63 -29.93 2.88
CA ALA A 30 5.52 -30.77 3.68
C ALA A 30 5.36 -30.50 5.19
N ILE A 31 5.14 -29.24 5.59
CA ILE A 31 4.86 -28.89 6.98
C ILE A 31 3.51 -29.46 7.43
N SER A 32 2.52 -29.49 6.55
CA SER A 32 1.19 -30.07 6.78
C SER A 32 1.30 -31.54 7.18
N GLU A 33 2.11 -32.31 6.45
CA GLU A 33 2.34 -33.73 6.70
C GLU A 33 2.98 -33.96 8.09
N VAL A 34 3.95 -33.14 8.47
CA VAL A 34 4.67 -33.28 9.75
C VAL A 34 3.86 -32.76 10.94
N LYS A 35 3.00 -31.76 10.75
CA LYS A 35 2.22 -31.11 11.83
C LYS A 35 0.77 -31.55 11.93
N GLY A 36 0.25 -32.30 10.95
CA GLY A 36 -1.09 -32.85 10.96
C GLY A 36 -2.19 -31.80 10.84
N PHE A 37 -2.03 -30.83 9.93
CA PHE A 37 -3.11 -29.90 9.55
C PHE A 37 -3.46 -30.06 8.07
N GLU A 38 -4.62 -29.54 7.66
CA GLU A 38 -5.02 -29.51 6.25
C GLU A 38 -4.39 -28.31 5.52
N VAL A 39 -3.83 -28.56 4.34
CA VAL A 39 -3.32 -27.49 3.49
C VAL A 39 -4.49 -26.58 3.09
N PRO A 40 -4.33 -25.24 3.17
CA PRO A 40 -5.37 -24.32 2.74
C PRO A 40 -5.78 -24.57 1.27
N GLY A 41 -7.08 -24.70 1.01
CA GLY A 41 -7.56 -25.11 -0.33
C GLY A 41 -7.15 -24.17 -1.48
N ARG A 42 -6.93 -22.87 -1.21
CA ARG A 42 -6.49 -21.87 -2.20
C ARG A 42 -4.99 -21.56 -2.13
N ILE A 43 -4.18 -22.50 -1.63
CA ILE A 43 -2.76 -22.21 -1.37
C ILE A 43 -1.99 -21.80 -2.63
N ASP A 44 -2.28 -22.42 -3.77
CA ASP A 44 -1.59 -22.13 -5.03
C ASP A 44 -1.94 -20.75 -5.56
N GLU A 45 -3.22 -20.36 -5.49
CA GLU A 45 -3.67 -19.00 -5.85
C GLU A 45 -3.01 -17.94 -4.97
N ILE A 46 -2.99 -18.17 -3.65
CA ILE A 46 -2.37 -17.23 -2.70
C ILE A 46 -0.87 -17.14 -2.97
N ARG A 47 -0.20 -18.27 -3.21
CA ARG A 47 1.24 -18.29 -3.51
C ARG A 47 1.54 -17.55 -4.81
N SER A 48 0.79 -17.81 -5.87
CA SER A 48 0.94 -17.11 -7.16
C SER A 48 0.73 -15.60 -7.01
N LEU A 49 -0.25 -15.15 -6.22
CA LEU A 49 -0.46 -13.73 -5.95
C LEU A 49 0.78 -13.01 -5.36
N PHE A 50 1.58 -13.71 -4.55
CA PHE A 50 2.81 -13.15 -3.96
C PHE A 50 4.05 -13.31 -4.84
N LEU A 51 4.16 -14.41 -5.59
CA LEU A 51 5.33 -14.70 -6.44
C LEU A 51 5.23 -14.08 -7.84
N GLU A 52 4.01 -13.99 -8.36
CA GLU A 52 3.65 -13.58 -9.72
C GLU A 52 2.55 -12.52 -9.65
N HIS A 53 2.71 -11.55 -8.74
CA HIS A 53 1.71 -10.51 -8.53
C HIS A 53 1.38 -9.81 -9.86
N PRO A 54 0.10 -9.66 -10.22
CA PRO A 54 -0.29 -9.00 -11.46
C PRO A 54 0.07 -7.52 -11.38
N THR A 55 1.19 -7.15 -11.98
CA THR A 55 1.65 -5.77 -12.10
C THR A 55 1.35 -5.23 -13.49
N THR A 56 1.12 -3.93 -13.58
CA THR A 56 1.17 -3.22 -14.85
C THR A 56 2.63 -2.85 -15.12
N GLY A 57 3.07 -2.97 -16.38
CA GLY A 57 4.42 -2.54 -16.79
C GLY A 57 4.56 -1.03 -16.98
N GLU A 58 3.51 -0.27 -16.66
CA GLU A 58 3.49 1.18 -16.83
C GLU A 58 4.36 1.85 -15.74
N PRO A 59 5.18 2.83 -16.11
CA PRO A 59 5.96 3.57 -15.13
C PRO A 59 5.01 4.37 -14.22
N LEU A 60 5.41 4.51 -12.95
CA LEU A 60 4.69 5.40 -12.03
C LEU A 60 4.70 6.84 -12.57
N PRO A 61 3.60 7.60 -12.40
CA PRO A 61 3.58 9.00 -12.79
C PRO A 61 4.66 9.78 -12.03
N LYS A 62 5.29 10.72 -12.73
CA LYS A 62 6.26 11.62 -12.09
C LYS A 62 5.53 12.47 -11.04
N SER A 63 6.19 12.70 -9.92
CA SER A 63 5.71 13.64 -8.93
C SER A 63 5.69 15.05 -9.53
N VAL A 64 4.53 15.71 -9.49
CA VAL A 64 4.31 17.08 -9.97
C VAL A 64 3.90 18.00 -8.81
N HIS A 65 3.91 19.30 -9.05
CA HIS A 65 3.38 20.30 -8.10
C HIS A 65 1.87 20.13 -7.94
N ALA A 66 1.39 20.31 -6.72
CA ALA A 66 -0.04 20.38 -6.47
C ALA A 66 -0.57 21.74 -6.93
N VAL A 67 -1.78 21.76 -7.48
CA VAL A 67 -2.46 22.98 -7.92
C VAL A 67 -3.39 23.43 -6.80
N GLU A 68 -3.18 24.64 -6.29
CA GLU A 68 -3.96 25.16 -5.16
C GLU A 68 -5.47 25.20 -5.44
N GLU A 69 -5.85 25.69 -6.62
CA GLU A 69 -7.26 25.86 -6.98
C GLU A 69 -7.98 24.50 -7.06
N ASP A 70 -7.34 23.50 -7.67
CA ASP A 70 -7.89 22.13 -7.77
C ASP A 70 -8.04 21.50 -6.37
N LEU A 71 -7.05 21.71 -5.49
CA LEU A 71 -7.13 21.24 -4.10
C LEU A 71 -8.26 21.91 -3.32
N ARG A 72 -8.48 23.21 -3.51
CA ARG A 72 -9.58 23.94 -2.85
C ARG A 72 -10.94 23.49 -3.38
N GLU A 73 -11.07 23.31 -4.69
CA GLU A 73 -12.30 22.80 -5.31
C GLU A 73 -12.65 21.44 -4.72
N PHE A 74 -11.74 20.48 -4.81
CA PHE A 74 -11.98 19.13 -4.34
C PHE A 74 -12.18 19.09 -2.82
N LEU A 75 -11.26 19.63 -2.02
CA LEU A 75 -11.29 19.45 -0.58
C LEU A 75 -12.32 20.34 0.12
N GLN A 76 -12.41 21.64 -0.24
CA GLN A 76 -13.35 22.54 0.41
C GLN A 76 -14.75 22.41 -0.16
N LYS A 77 -14.92 22.50 -1.49
CA LYS A 77 -16.26 22.54 -2.09
C LYS A 77 -16.90 21.16 -2.16
N GLU A 78 -16.20 20.15 -2.66
CA GLU A 78 -16.79 18.81 -2.83
C GLU A 78 -16.79 17.98 -1.54
N ARG A 79 -15.74 18.13 -0.71
CA ARG A 79 -15.56 17.32 0.52
C ARG A 79 -15.85 18.07 1.81
N GLY A 80 -16.16 19.36 1.76
CA GLY A 80 -16.59 20.15 2.93
C GLY A 80 -15.50 20.40 3.98
N PHE A 81 -14.22 20.35 3.61
CA PHE A 81 -13.13 20.64 4.53
C PHE A 81 -13.14 22.14 4.88
N SER A 82 -12.94 22.46 6.16
CA SER A 82 -12.88 23.86 6.59
C SER A 82 -11.68 24.57 5.98
N ASP A 83 -11.86 25.86 5.68
CA ASP A 83 -10.81 26.67 5.08
C ASP A 83 -9.52 26.66 5.92
N ARG A 84 -9.64 26.84 7.24
CA ARG A 84 -8.50 26.75 8.17
C ARG A 84 -7.71 25.44 8.05
N ARG A 85 -8.37 24.31 7.80
CA ARG A 85 -7.71 23.00 7.67
C ARG A 85 -6.97 22.91 6.33
N VAL A 86 -7.60 23.37 5.25
CA VAL A 86 -7.01 23.35 3.90
C VAL A 86 -5.85 24.34 3.81
N GLN A 87 -6.02 25.57 4.31
CA GLN A 87 -4.95 26.57 4.35
C GLN A 87 -3.68 26.03 5.02
N ARG A 88 -3.81 25.39 6.19
CA ARG A 88 -2.67 24.79 6.89
C ARG A 88 -1.94 23.74 6.06
N ALA A 89 -2.66 22.97 5.25
CA ALA A 89 -2.06 21.98 4.36
C ALA A 89 -1.35 22.64 3.17
N LEU A 90 -1.96 23.67 2.58
CA LEU A 90 -1.38 24.46 1.50
C LEU A 90 -0.09 25.16 1.96
N ASP A 91 -0.08 25.79 3.14
CA ASP A 91 1.11 26.45 3.70
C ASP A 91 2.30 25.49 3.82
N ARG A 92 2.05 24.22 4.18
CA ARG A 92 3.09 23.19 4.25
C ARG A 92 3.64 22.82 2.87
N LEU A 93 2.78 22.76 1.85
CA LEU A 93 3.20 22.49 0.47
C LEU A 93 3.99 23.67 -0.11
N THR A 94 3.55 24.90 0.15
CA THR A 94 4.28 26.12 -0.21
C THR A 94 5.65 26.16 0.44
N GLY A 95 5.75 25.80 1.73
CA GLY A 95 7.02 25.77 2.47
C GLY A 95 8.08 24.81 1.92
N VAL A 96 7.68 23.85 1.08
CA VAL A 96 8.61 22.93 0.38
C VAL A 96 8.61 23.14 -1.14
N ALA A 97 8.08 24.28 -1.62
CA ALA A 97 7.94 24.63 -3.03
C ALA A 97 7.27 23.52 -3.86
N ARG A 98 6.21 22.89 -3.31
CA ARG A 98 5.40 21.85 -3.98
C ARG A 98 3.98 22.29 -4.33
N LEU A 99 3.70 23.58 -4.19
CA LEU A 99 2.41 24.19 -4.54
C LEU A 99 2.61 25.18 -5.69
N ARG A 100 1.71 25.13 -6.67
CA ARG A 100 1.62 26.11 -7.77
C ARG A 100 0.19 26.63 -7.88
N SER A 101 0.04 27.79 -8.53
CA SER A 101 -1.26 28.26 -8.98
C SER A 101 -1.47 27.87 -10.44
N SER A 102 -2.70 27.51 -10.78
CA SER A 102 -3.15 27.35 -12.17
C SER A 102 -3.18 28.67 -12.93
N SER A 103 -3.33 29.79 -12.22
CA SER A 103 -3.53 31.13 -12.79
C SER A 103 -2.26 31.98 -12.83
N GLN A 104 -1.27 31.66 -12.00
CA GLN A 104 -0.02 32.41 -11.89
C GLN A 104 1.19 31.49 -11.76
N PRO A 105 2.02 31.33 -12.82
CA PRO A 105 3.26 30.56 -12.73
C PRO A 105 4.30 31.29 -11.87
N THR A 106 5.11 30.52 -11.17
CA THR A 106 6.18 30.95 -10.29
C THR A 106 7.54 30.50 -10.84
N LEU A 107 8.64 31.01 -10.29
CA LEU A 107 9.99 30.58 -10.67
C LEU A 107 10.22 29.07 -10.45
N PHE A 108 9.45 28.45 -9.55
CA PHE A 108 9.56 27.03 -9.21
C PHE A 108 8.75 26.11 -10.16
N ASP A 109 8.00 26.67 -11.11
CA ASP A 109 7.20 25.91 -12.08
C ASP A 109 8.01 25.44 -13.31
N PHE A 110 9.27 25.84 -13.44
CA PHE A 110 10.18 25.50 -14.55
C PHE A 110 11.39 24.71 -14.04
#